data_AF-A0A838WBQ8-F1
#
_entry.id   AF-A0A838WBQ8-F1
#
_cell.length_a   1.000
_cell.length_b   1.000
_cell.length_c   1.000
_cell.angle_alpha   90.00
_cell.angle_beta   90.00
_cell.angle_gamma   90.00
#
_symmetry.space_group_name_H-M   'P 1'
#
loop_
_entity.id
_entity.type
_entity.pdbx_description
1 polymer ?
#
loop_
_entity_poly.entity_id
_entity_poly.type
_entity_poly.pdbx_seq_one_letter_code
_entity_poly.pdbx_strand_id
1 'polypeptide(L)'
;MGAGGGGKAAPAARAEYGYRAAHKVKGRKRHLVTDTLGLLLAVLVTSASTQERDAAIPAMELAKAKVPGIQMLYVDGGYAGARLAGDPS
;
A
#
# COMPACT_ATOMS: atom_id res chain seq x y z
N MET A 1 7.66 33.26 15.46
CA MET A 1 8.34 32.27 16.32
C MET A 1 7.27 31.35 16.87
N GLY A 2 6.86 30.35 16.08
CA GLY A 2 5.74 29.46 16.40
C GLY A 2 6.26 28.16 17.01
N ALA A 3 5.74 27.80 18.17
CA ALA A 3 6.21 26.72 19.02
C ALA A 3 6.01 25.32 18.41
N GLY A 4 6.91 24.41 18.77
CA GLY A 4 7.04 23.06 18.24
C GLY A 4 5.82 22.16 18.41
N GLY A 5 5.42 21.50 17.33
CA GLY A 5 4.46 20.41 17.33
C GLY A 5 5.12 19.13 17.83
N GLY A 6 4.99 18.86 19.12
CA GLY A 6 5.45 17.64 19.76
C GLY A 6 4.73 16.41 19.21
N GLY A 7 5.51 15.50 18.62
CA GLY A 7 5.04 14.18 18.23
C GLY A 7 4.56 13.40 19.44
N LYS A 8 3.28 13.03 19.44
CA LYS A 8 2.79 11.96 20.32
C LYS A 8 2.90 10.63 19.56
N ALA A 9 3.95 9.87 19.89
CA ALA A 9 3.98 8.45 19.62
C ALA A 9 2.82 7.77 20.36
N ALA A 10 1.89 7.20 19.61
CA ALA A 10 0.83 6.34 20.14
C ALA A 10 1.39 4.95 20.44
N PRO A 11 0.87 4.23 21.46
CA PRO A 11 1.41 2.94 21.89
C PRO A 11 1.37 1.91 20.74
N ALA A 12 2.41 1.06 20.66
CA ALA A 12 2.71 0.16 19.56
C ALA A 12 1.54 -0.76 19.13
N ALA A 13 0.63 -1.13 20.04
CA ALA A 13 -0.56 -1.94 19.73
C ALA A 13 -1.63 -1.18 18.90
N ARG A 14 -1.58 0.16 18.85
CA ARG A 14 -2.54 0.99 18.11
C ARG A 14 -2.09 1.31 16.69
N ALA A 15 -0.81 1.08 16.37
CA ALA A 15 -0.26 1.27 15.02
C ALA A 15 -0.74 0.20 14.03
N GLU A 16 -1.18 -0.97 14.52
CA GLU A 16 -1.64 -2.09 13.68
C GLU A 16 -3.02 -1.87 13.03
N TYR A 17 -3.84 -0.98 13.60
CA TYR A 17 -5.23 -0.74 13.19
C TYR A 17 -5.48 0.75 12.99
N GLY A 18 -5.14 1.27 11.81
CA GLY A 18 -5.48 2.65 11.45
C GLY A 18 -6.97 2.81 11.16
N TYR A 19 -7.35 4.08 11.08
CA TYR A 19 -8.73 4.50 10.86
C TYR A 19 -8.79 5.31 9.55
N ARG A 20 -9.69 4.93 8.64
CA ARG A 20 -9.90 5.66 7.39
C ARG A 20 -11.14 6.54 7.51
N ALA A 21 -10.94 7.84 7.67
CA ALA A 21 -12.01 8.81 7.89
C ALA A 21 -13.10 8.77 6.80
N ALA A 22 -12.71 8.63 5.52
CA ALA A 22 -13.64 8.60 4.39
C ALA A 22 -14.60 7.39 4.38
N HIS A 23 -14.27 6.29 5.08
CA HIS A 23 -15.18 5.15 5.25
C HIS A 23 -15.58 4.90 6.71
N LYS A 24 -15.06 5.71 7.65
CA LYS A 24 -15.23 5.56 9.11
C LYS A 24 -14.94 4.15 9.63
N VAL A 25 -14.00 3.44 9.01
CA VAL A 25 -13.62 2.07 9.42
C VAL A 25 -12.26 2.09 10.11
N LYS A 26 -12.19 1.47 11.29
CA LYS A 26 -10.94 1.06 11.94
C LYS A 26 -10.62 -0.36 11.49
N GLY A 27 -9.43 -0.61 10.97
CA GLY A 27 -9.13 -1.95 10.46
C GLY A 27 -7.81 -2.06 9.71
N ARG A 28 -7.76 -3.09 8.85
CA ARG A 28 -6.64 -3.37 7.95
C ARG A 28 -7.14 -3.36 6.51
N LYS A 29 -6.30 -2.94 5.57
CA LYS A 29 -6.50 -3.10 4.14
C LYS A 29 -5.67 -4.27 3.63
N ARG A 30 -6.17 -4.93 2.58
CA ARG A 30 -5.43 -5.97 1.86
C ARG A 30 -5.19 -5.47 0.44
N HIS A 31 -3.93 -5.44 0.04
CA HIS A 31 -3.49 -5.14 -1.32
C HIS A 31 -3.11 -6.47 -1.96
N LEU A 32 -3.81 -6.84 -3.04
CA LEU A 32 -3.66 -8.13 -3.70
C LEU A 32 -2.97 -7.91 -5.04
N VAL A 33 -2.04 -8.80 -5.38
CA VAL A 33 -1.47 -8.90 -6.72
C VAL A 33 -1.81 -10.28 -7.23
N THR A 34 -2.47 -10.35 -8.39
CA THR A 34 -2.84 -11.59 -9.05
C THR A 34 -2.27 -11.65 -10.45
N ASP A 35 -2.16 -12.85 -11.01
CA ASP A 35 -1.96 -13.00 -12.46
C ASP A 35 -3.28 -12.80 -13.22
N THR A 36 -3.24 -13.03 -14.54
CA THR A 36 -4.38 -12.91 -15.45
C THR A 36 -5.41 -14.04 -15.31
N LEU A 37 -5.05 -15.15 -14.67
CA LEU A 37 -5.94 -16.27 -14.35
C LEU A 37 -6.56 -16.13 -12.96
N GLY A 38 -6.20 -15.09 -12.20
CA GLY A 38 -6.67 -14.84 -10.84
C GLY A 38 -5.86 -15.56 -9.75
N LEU A 39 -4.69 -16.12 -10.07
CA LEU A 39 -3.80 -16.73 -9.08
C LEU A 39 -3.11 -15.66 -8.24
N LEU A 40 -3.10 -15.85 -6.94
CA LEU A 40 -2.60 -14.87 -5.99
C LEU A 40 -1.07 -14.92 -5.89
N LEU A 41 -0.42 -13.85 -6.38
CA LEU A 41 1.02 -13.69 -6.36
C LEU A 41 1.49 -13.06 -5.04
N ALA A 42 0.82 -12.00 -4.58
CA ALA A 42 1.16 -11.32 -3.33
C ALA A 42 -0.08 -10.83 -2.56
N VAL A 43 0.06 -10.82 -1.23
CA VAL A 43 -0.89 -10.18 -0.31
C VAL A 43 -0.08 -9.29 0.63
N LEU A 44 -0.30 -7.99 0.55
CA LEU A 44 0.22 -7.04 1.51
C LEU A 44 -0.93 -6.56 2.41
N VAL A 45 -0.79 -6.76 3.71
CA VAL A 45 -1.76 -6.29 4.70
C VAL A 45 -1.22 -5.05 5.38
N THR A 46 -1.98 -3.96 5.33
CA THR A 46 -1.60 -2.68 5.92
C THR A 46 -2.68 -2.20 6.87
N SER A 47 -2.33 -1.19 7.67
CA SER A 47 -3.30 -0.41 8.42
C SER A 47 -4.35 0.22 7.48
N ALA A 48 -5.62 0.34 7.90
CA ALA A 48 -6.65 0.94 7.04
C ALA A 48 -6.40 2.42 6.72
N SER A 49 -5.52 3.11 7.45
CA SER A 49 -5.11 4.48 7.13
C SER A 49 -4.07 4.56 6.01
N THR A 50 -3.43 3.44 5.64
CA THR A 50 -2.44 3.41 4.55
C THR A 50 -3.11 3.74 3.22
N GLN A 51 -2.49 4.64 2.46
CA GLN A 51 -2.96 5.00 1.12
C GLN A 51 -2.51 3.96 0.12
N GLU A 52 -3.33 3.73 -0.90
CA GLU A 52 -3.09 2.73 -1.94
C GLU A 52 -1.75 2.99 -2.66
N ARG A 53 -1.44 4.26 -2.96
CA ARG A 53 -0.14 4.69 -3.51
C ARG A 53 1.08 4.33 -2.65
N ASP A 54 0.94 4.31 -1.33
CA ASP A 54 2.05 3.98 -0.41
C ASP A 54 2.27 2.46 -0.33
N ALA A 55 1.23 1.67 -0.64
CA ALA A 55 1.26 0.22 -0.64
C ALA A 55 1.64 -0.39 -2.00
N ALA A 56 1.63 0.40 -3.07
CA ALA A 56 1.84 -0.08 -4.44
C ALA A 56 3.20 -0.74 -4.67
N ILE A 57 4.29 -0.01 -4.37
CA ILE A 57 5.66 -0.51 -4.56
C ILE A 57 5.93 -1.72 -3.66
N PRO A 58 5.63 -1.69 -2.35
CA PRO A 58 5.83 -2.87 -1.50
C PRO A 58 5.04 -4.11 -1.97
N ALA A 59 3.81 -3.95 -2.49
CA ALA A 59 3.04 -5.06 -3.03
C ALA A 59 3.66 -5.61 -4.33
N MET A 60 4.17 -4.75 -5.20
CA MET A 60 4.89 -5.15 -6.42
C MET A 60 6.19 -5.90 -6.08
N GLU A 61 6.99 -5.40 -5.14
CA GLU A 61 8.24 -6.06 -4.72
C GLU A 61 7.98 -7.45 -4.14
N LEU A 62 6.93 -7.61 -3.34
CA LEU A 62 6.50 -8.93 -2.84
C LEU A 62 6.12 -9.89 -3.96
N ALA A 63 5.49 -9.39 -5.03
CA ALA A 63 5.16 -10.20 -6.20
C ALA A 63 6.42 -10.56 -7.01
N LYS A 64 7.32 -9.60 -7.25
CA LYS A 64 8.58 -9.80 -7.99
C LYS A 64 9.55 -10.74 -7.26
N ALA A 65 9.56 -10.74 -5.93
CA ALA A 65 10.34 -11.69 -5.14
C ALA A 65 9.96 -13.15 -5.42
N LYS A 66 8.69 -13.41 -5.78
CA LYS A 66 8.21 -14.75 -6.15
C LYS A 66 8.24 -15.01 -7.66
N VAL A 67 7.96 -13.98 -8.45
CA VAL A 67 7.91 -14.05 -9.91
C VAL A 67 8.74 -12.90 -10.48
N PRO A 68 10.07 -13.06 -10.59
CA PRO A 68 10.97 -11.99 -11.03
C PRO A 68 10.67 -11.48 -12.45
N GLY A 69 10.02 -12.30 -13.27
CA GLY A 69 9.64 -11.97 -14.66
C GLY A 69 8.42 -11.06 -14.83
N ILE A 70 7.85 -10.51 -13.75
CA ILE A 70 6.75 -9.53 -13.85
C ILE A 70 7.27 -8.24 -14.50
N GLN A 71 6.81 -7.98 -15.73
CA GLN A 71 7.17 -6.78 -16.51
C GLN A 71 6.09 -5.71 -16.50
N MET A 72 4.83 -6.11 -16.30
CA MET A 72 3.67 -5.22 -16.37
C MET A 72 2.73 -5.50 -15.21
N LEU A 73 2.19 -4.43 -14.62
CA LEU A 73 1.18 -4.49 -13.56
C LEU A 73 0.05 -3.51 -13.91
N TYR A 74 -1.17 -4.01 -13.95
CA TYR A 74 -2.37 -3.18 -14.02
C TYR A 74 -2.81 -2.84 -12.61
N VAL A 75 -3.08 -1.56 -12.36
CA VAL A 75 -3.50 -1.07 -11.03
C VAL A 75 -4.68 -0.14 -11.13
N ASP A 76 -5.52 -0.13 -10.08
CA ASP A 76 -6.61 0.84 -9.96
C ASP A 76 -6.07 2.26 -9.81
N GLY A 77 -6.88 3.26 -10.17
CA GLY A 77 -6.50 4.67 -10.09
C GLY A 77 -6.05 5.15 -8.70
N GLY A 78 -6.46 4.49 -7.61
CA GLY A 78 -5.98 4.80 -6.26
C GLY A 78 -4.50 4.46 -6.02
N TYR A 79 -3.96 3.52 -6.79
CA TYR A 79 -2.53 3.19 -6.79
C TYR A 79 -1.73 4.07 -7.76
N ALA A 80 -2.40 4.76 -8.69
CA ALA A 80 -1.72 5.70 -9.59
C ALA A 80 -1.08 6.83 -8.78
N GLY A 81 0.25 6.89 -8.84
CA GLY A 81 1.05 7.92 -8.20
C GLY A 81 2.37 8.05 -8.96
N ALA A 82 3.08 9.16 -8.76
CA ALA A 82 4.31 9.52 -9.49
C ALA A 82 5.45 8.48 -9.41
N ARG A 83 5.29 7.43 -8.60
CA ARG A 83 6.29 6.36 -8.39
C ARG A 83 6.08 5.09 -9.22
N LEU A 84 4.91 4.89 -9.84
CA LEU A 84 4.63 3.66 -10.61
C LEU A 84 4.75 3.85 -12.13
N ALA A 85 4.77 5.09 -12.61
CA ALA A 85 5.13 5.36 -13.99
C ALA A 85 6.64 5.14 -14.12
N GLY A 86 7.03 3.94 -14.53
CA GLY A 86 8.35 3.74 -15.11
C GLY A 86 8.46 4.66 -16.33
N ASP A 87 9.49 5.47 -16.37
CA ASP A 87 9.84 6.28 -17.54
C ASP A 87 9.90 5.34 -18.76
N PRO A 88 9.10 5.57 -19.81
CA PRO A 88 9.15 4.75 -21.02
C PRO A 88 10.38 5.17 -21.83
N SER A 89 11.49 4.46 -21.62
CA SER A 89 12.58 4.41 -22.61
C SER A 89 12.11 3.70 -23.87
#